data_AF-A0A525C4R8-F1
#
_entry.id   AF-A0A525C4R8-F1
#
_cell.length_a   1.000
_cell.length_b   1.000
_cell.length_c   1.000
_cell.angle_alpha   90.00
_cell.angle_beta   90.00
_cell.angle_gamma   90.00
#
_symmetry.space_group_name_H-M   'P 1'
#
loop_
_entity.id
_entity.type
_entity.pdbx_description
1 polymer ?
#
loop_
_entity_poly.entity_id
_entity_poly.type
_entity_poly.pdbx_seq_one_letter_code
_entity_poly.pdbx_strand_id
1 'polypeptide(L)'
;MVDICKFRIPGVLIRVPLLLAIIAVILYLVLIPFYGEYPDTAKTAEMIQSTETLRTLVAKHIKNKKSLSEIDTAPYIDQNKYLSHIFLSKSGEMVLFGESFGVMLIFTPVYENNDLEWRCEGAPSEKVPYSCQNKTTLIKRKVNYYCSL
;
A
#
# COMPACT_ATOMS: atom_id res chain seq x y z
N MET A 1 -0.05 63.11 -39.37
CA MET A 1 -0.68 61.89 -39.90
C MET A 1 -0.10 60.71 -39.13
N VAL A 2 -0.85 60.17 -38.17
CA VAL A 2 -0.51 58.91 -37.49
C VAL A 2 -1.80 58.11 -37.47
N ASP A 3 -1.93 57.21 -38.44
CA ASP A 3 -3.06 56.29 -38.53
C ASP A 3 -2.98 55.27 -37.40
N ILE A 4 -3.91 55.41 -36.44
CA ILE A 4 -4.16 54.42 -35.41
C ILE A 4 -4.88 53.27 -36.11
N CYS A 5 -4.12 52.24 -36.51
CA CYS A 5 -4.67 50.96 -36.93
C CYS A 5 -5.55 50.40 -35.80
N LYS A 6 -6.86 50.53 -36.00
CA LYS A 6 -7.91 49.98 -35.14
C LYS A 6 -7.85 48.45 -35.23
N PHE A 7 -7.05 47.84 -34.36
CA PHE A 7 -6.87 46.40 -34.26
C PHE A 7 -8.18 45.77 -33.76
N ARG A 8 -9.08 45.45 -34.70
CA ARG A 8 -10.33 44.75 -34.44
C ARG A 8 -9.99 43.28 -34.21
N ILE A 9 -9.80 42.92 -32.94
CA ILE A 9 -9.56 41.54 -32.52
C ILE A 9 -10.78 40.72 -32.94
N PRO A 10 -10.63 39.75 -33.86
CA PRO A 10 -11.73 38.85 -34.22
C PRO A 10 -12.11 38.08 -32.95
N GLY A 11 -13.40 38.05 -32.59
CA GLY A 11 -13.88 37.44 -31.34
C GLY A 11 -13.51 35.96 -31.13
N VAL A 12 -12.89 35.30 -32.11
CA VAL A 12 -12.35 33.94 -32.05
C VAL A 12 -11.02 33.88 -31.29
N LEU A 13 -10.15 34.91 -31.41
CA LEU A 13 -8.82 34.94 -30.80
C LEU A 13 -8.84 35.06 -29.28
N ILE A 14 -9.91 35.59 -28.69
CA ILE A 14 -10.10 35.65 -27.24
C ILE A 14 -10.83 34.40 -26.71
N ARG A 15 -11.75 33.81 -27.48
CA ARG A 15 -12.57 32.69 -27.02
C ARG A 15 -11.77 31.43 -26.73
N VAL A 16 -10.83 31.06 -27.60
CA VAL A 16 -10.04 29.82 -27.46
C VAL A 16 -9.06 29.86 -26.27
N PRO A 17 -8.19 30.88 -26.10
CA PRO A 17 -7.29 30.92 -24.96
C PRO A 17 -8.02 31.12 -23.62
N LEU A 18 -9.16 31.83 -23.62
CA LEU A 18 -10.00 31.96 -22.43
C LEU A 18 -10.61 30.62 -22.02
N LEU A 19 -11.14 29.84 -22.99
CA LEU A 19 -11.66 28.49 -22.73
C LEU A 19 -10.58 27.56 -22.19
N LEU A 20 -9.39 27.57 -22.77
CA LEU A 20 -8.25 26.77 -22.28
C LEU A 20 -7.83 27.19 -20.87
N ALA A 21 -7.79 28.49 -20.58
CA ALA A 21 -7.49 28.99 -19.24
C ALA A 21 -8.53 28.54 -18.22
N ILE A 22 -9.83 28.61 -18.57
CA ILE A 22 -10.92 28.15 -17.70
C ILE A 22 -10.80 26.64 -17.45
N ILE A 23 -10.57 25.83 -18.49
CA ILE A 23 -10.40 24.38 -18.35
C ILE A 23 -9.18 24.06 -17.48
N ALA A 24 -8.06 24.75 -17.68
CA ALA A 24 -6.85 24.55 -16.88
C ALA A 24 -7.08 24.88 -15.40
N VAL A 25 -7.79 25.97 -15.09
CA VAL A 25 -8.12 26.35 -13.71
C VAL A 25 -9.08 25.34 -13.07
N ILE A 26 -10.11 24.89 -13.80
CA ILE A 26 -11.04 23.87 -13.30
C ILE A 26 -10.30 22.56 -13.02
N LEU A 27 -9.46 22.10 -13.95
CA LEU A 27 -8.66 20.88 -13.74
C LEU A 27 -7.74 21.02 -12.55
N TYR A 28 -7.04 22.15 -12.41
CA TYR A 28 -6.16 22.40 -11.26
C TYR A 28 -6.92 22.30 -9.92
N LEU A 29 -8.07 23.00 -9.80
CA LEU A 29 -8.87 23.01 -8.58
C LEU A 29 -9.46 21.64 -8.21
N VAL A 30 -9.87 20.85 -9.20
CA VAL A 30 -10.45 19.50 -8.96
C VAL A 30 -9.35 18.49 -8.63
N LEU A 31 -8.17 18.64 -9.23
CA LEU A 31 -7.08 17.68 -9.10
C LEU A 31 -6.32 17.84 -7.78
N ILE A 32 -5.98 19.07 -7.35
CA ILE A 32 -5.19 19.33 -6.12
C ILE A 32 -5.64 18.54 -4.87
N PRO A 33 -6.93 18.47 -4.50
CA PRO A 33 -7.33 17.77 -3.27
C PRO A 33 -7.04 16.26 -3.28
N PHE A 34 -6.86 15.65 -4.47
CA PHE A 34 -6.56 14.23 -4.60
C PHE A 34 -5.06 13.89 -4.60
N TYR A 35 -4.18 14.87 -4.90
CA TYR A 35 -2.73 14.62 -4.95
C TYR A 35 -2.04 14.80 -3.60
N GLY A 36 -2.72 15.32 -2.58
CA GLY A 36 -2.12 15.68 -1.30
C GLY A 36 -1.91 14.51 -0.32
N GLU A 37 -2.80 13.52 -0.31
CA GLU A 37 -2.80 12.50 0.74
C GLU A 37 -2.73 11.10 0.13
N TYR A 38 -1.57 10.46 0.27
CA TYR A 38 -1.46 9.02 0.03
C TYR A 38 -2.32 8.31 1.07
N PRO A 39 -3.37 7.59 0.67
CA PRO A 39 -4.36 7.08 1.60
C PRO A 39 -3.73 6.07 2.55
N ASP A 40 -4.11 6.12 3.83
CA ASP A 40 -3.57 5.22 4.86
C ASP A 40 -3.77 3.74 4.50
N THR A 41 -4.85 3.40 3.79
CA THR A 41 -5.10 2.06 3.25
C THR A 41 -4.03 1.61 2.24
N ALA A 42 -3.50 2.53 1.43
CA ALA A 42 -2.42 2.22 0.49
C ALA A 42 -1.06 2.10 1.20
N LYS A 43 -0.80 2.91 2.24
CA LYS A 43 0.37 2.74 3.12
C LYS A 43 0.39 1.35 3.75
N THR A 44 -0.75 0.93 4.30
CA THR A 44 -0.94 -0.41 4.86
C THR A 44 -0.74 -1.49 3.79
N ALA A 45 -1.26 -1.31 2.58
CA ALA A 45 -1.06 -2.28 1.49
C ALA A 45 0.43 -2.43 1.12
N GLU A 46 1.20 -1.35 1.15
CA GLU A 46 2.65 -1.38 0.94
C GLU A 46 3.36 -2.18 2.04
N MET A 47 2.97 -2.02 3.31
CA MET A 47 3.49 -2.84 4.43
C MET A 47 3.17 -4.33 4.26
N ILE A 48 1.97 -4.65 3.80
CA ILE A 48 1.56 -6.04 3.53
C ILE A 48 2.41 -6.65 2.40
N GLN A 49 2.71 -5.85 1.38
CA GLN A 49 3.50 -6.27 0.23
C GLN A 49 4.98 -6.45 0.60
N SER A 50 5.58 -5.52 1.35
CA SER A 50 6.98 -5.60 1.76
C SER A 50 7.27 -6.79 2.68
N THR A 51 6.25 -7.30 3.38
CA THR A 51 6.37 -8.45 4.28
C THR A 51 6.04 -9.80 3.63
N GLU A 52 5.74 -9.84 2.33
CA GLU A 52 5.45 -11.10 1.61
C GLU A 52 6.64 -12.07 1.64
N THR A 53 7.84 -11.58 1.39
CA THR A 53 9.08 -12.37 1.44
C THR A 53 9.36 -12.88 2.85
N LEU A 54 9.16 -12.06 3.89
CA LEU A 54 9.26 -12.51 5.29
C LEU A 54 8.24 -13.62 5.62
N ARG A 55 6.99 -13.48 5.19
CA ARG A 55 5.95 -14.53 5.37
C ARG A 55 6.35 -15.84 4.71
N THR A 56 6.95 -15.82 3.52
CA THR A 56 7.45 -17.05 2.88
C THR A 56 8.62 -17.68 3.65
N LEU A 57 9.50 -16.87 4.23
CA LEU A 57 10.63 -17.34 5.02
C LEU A 57 10.16 -17.96 6.34
N VAL A 58 9.23 -17.30 7.03
CA VAL A 58 8.56 -17.84 8.22
C VAL A 58 7.87 -19.16 7.89
N ALA A 59 7.08 -19.21 6.80
CA ALA A 59 6.43 -20.45 6.35
C ALA A 59 7.41 -21.61 6.14
N LYS A 60 8.57 -21.33 5.53
CA LYS A 60 9.64 -22.30 5.32
C LYS A 60 10.23 -22.79 6.64
N HIS A 61 10.42 -21.92 7.63
CA HIS A 61 10.92 -22.31 8.94
C HIS A 61 9.90 -23.19 9.68
N ILE A 62 8.62 -22.80 9.70
CA ILE A 62 7.58 -23.59 10.36
C ILE A 62 7.47 -24.98 9.71
N LYS A 63 7.45 -25.06 8.36
CA LYS A 63 7.40 -26.34 7.63
C LYS A 63 8.60 -27.24 7.93
N ASN A 64 9.79 -26.67 8.06
CA ASN A 64 11.02 -27.42 8.35
C ASN A 64 11.27 -27.61 9.85
N LYS A 65 10.34 -27.22 10.73
CA LYS A 65 10.48 -27.26 12.20
C LYS A 65 11.75 -26.57 12.71
N LYS A 66 12.17 -25.51 12.03
CA LYS A 66 13.33 -24.68 12.42
C LYS A 66 12.89 -23.62 13.42
N SER A 67 13.84 -23.15 14.22
CA SER A 67 13.60 -22.02 15.13
C SER A 67 13.27 -20.75 14.33
N LEU A 68 12.24 -20.03 14.77
CA LEU A 68 11.88 -18.73 14.21
C LEU A 68 12.72 -17.59 14.79
N SER A 69 13.42 -17.83 15.90
CA SER A 69 14.30 -16.83 16.53
C SER A 69 15.56 -16.53 15.70
N GLU A 70 15.86 -17.35 14.70
CA GLU A 70 16.98 -17.14 13.76
C GLU A 70 16.63 -16.15 12.63
N ILE A 71 15.37 -15.74 12.53
CA ILE A 71 14.89 -14.85 11.47
C ILE A 71 15.18 -13.41 11.89
N ASP A 72 16.08 -12.76 11.15
CA ASP A 72 16.31 -11.33 11.28
C ASP A 72 15.19 -10.53 10.59
N THR A 73 14.46 -9.72 11.36
CA THR A 73 13.37 -8.90 10.86
C THR A 73 13.80 -7.48 10.48
N ALA A 74 15.00 -7.03 10.89
CA ALA A 74 15.47 -5.68 10.64
C ALA A 74 15.53 -5.30 9.15
N PRO A 75 15.99 -6.17 8.23
CA PRO A 75 16.05 -5.83 6.80
C PRO A 75 14.68 -5.52 6.18
N TYR A 76 13.59 -6.05 6.76
CA TYR A 76 12.24 -5.85 6.25
C TYR A 76 11.63 -4.54 6.76
N ILE A 77 12.08 -4.06 7.92
CA ILE A 77 11.72 -2.74 8.46
C ILE A 77 12.36 -1.66 7.59
N ASP A 78 13.67 -1.79 7.29
CA ASP A 78 14.42 -0.80 6.52
C ASP A 78 13.92 -0.64 5.07
N GLN A 79 13.26 -1.67 4.52
CA GLN A 79 12.70 -1.67 3.17
C GLN A 79 11.40 -0.86 3.05
N ASN A 80 10.75 -0.51 4.16
CA ASN A 80 9.44 0.16 4.13
C ASN A 80 9.37 1.30 5.15
N LYS A 81 9.29 2.53 4.64
CA LYS A 81 9.19 3.76 5.46
C LYS A 81 7.95 3.86 6.36
N TYR A 82 6.93 3.03 6.13
CA TYR A 82 5.69 2.99 6.91
C TYR A 82 5.69 1.86 7.94
N LEU A 83 6.68 0.96 7.90
CA LEU A 83 6.84 -0.13 8.84
C LEU A 83 7.87 0.26 9.90
N SER A 84 7.43 0.34 11.16
CA SER A 84 8.28 0.72 12.28
C SER A 84 8.84 -0.50 13.00
N HIS A 85 7.97 -1.50 13.25
CA HIS A 85 8.36 -2.69 13.99
C HIS A 85 7.69 -3.94 13.44
N ILE A 86 8.43 -5.06 13.56
CA ILE A 86 7.94 -6.41 13.30
C ILE A 86 8.23 -7.25 14.54
N PHE A 87 7.19 -7.83 15.13
CA PHE A 87 7.32 -8.83 16.17
C PHE A 87 6.97 -10.19 15.60
N LEU A 88 7.89 -11.15 15.71
CA LEU A 88 7.67 -12.53 15.31
C LEU A 88 7.55 -13.41 16.55
N SER A 89 6.39 -14.04 16.72
CA SER A 89 6.15 -15.00 17.79
C SER A 89 6.78 -16.35 17.49
N LYS A 90 7.02 -17.14 18.53
CA LYS A 90 7.44 -18.55 18.41
C LYS A 90 6.38 -19.42 17.72
N SER A 91 5.11 -19.01 17.73
CA SER A 91 4.00 -19.64 17.01
C SER A 91 3.99 -19.36 15.50
N GLY A 92 4.82 -18.42 15.02
CA GLY A 92 4.80 -17.95 13.64
C GLY A 92 3.85 -16.77 13.38
N GLU A 93 3.15 -16.30 14.41
CA GLU A 93 2.38 -15.07 14.33
C GLU A 93 3.30 -13.86 14.18
N MET A 94 2.92 -12.95 13.29
CA MET A 94 3.70 -11.76 12.97
C MET A 94 2.86 -10.51 13.20
N VAL A 95 3.35 -9.60 14.05
CA VAL A 95 2.69 -8.33 14.33
C VAL A 95 3.51 -7.21 13.71
N LEU A 96 2.87 -6.42 12.86
CA LEU A 96 3.46 -5.26 12.20
C LEU A 96 2.89 -3.98 12.78
N PHE A 97 3.75 -2.98 12.98
CA PHE A 97 3.35 -1.67 13.46
C PHE A 97 3.78 -0.59 12.46
N GLY A 98 2.83 0.24 12.06
CA GLY A 98 3.07 1.48 11.34
C GLY A 98 2.83 2.67 12.26
N GLU A 99 3.86 3.09 12.99
CA GLU A 99 3.74 4.11 14.04
C GLU A 99 3.35 5.47 13.46
N SER A 100 3.88 5.81 12.27
CA SER A 100 3.68 7.13 11.65
C SER A 100 2.22 7.46 11.31
N PHE A 101 1.32 6.47 11.30
CA PHE A 101 -0.10 6.65 10.99
C PHE A 101 -1.04 5.80 11.85
N GLY A 102 -0.49 5.13 12.88
CA GLY A 102 -1.26 4.44 13.92
C GLY A 102 -1.98 3.19 13.43
N VAL A 103 -1.29 2.31 12.70
CA VAL A 103 -1.85 1.02 12.23
C VAL A 103 -1.10 -0.16 12.83
N MET A 104 -1.85 -1.18 13.21
CA MET A 104 -1.34 -2.49 13.62
C MET A 104 -1.91 -3.56 12.68
N LEU A 105 -1.06 -4.49 12.23
CA LEU A 105 -1.46 -5.68 11.49
C LEU A 105 -0.98 -6.92 12.22
N ILE A 106 -1.80 -7.96 12.22
CA ILE A 106 -1.51 -9.27 12.78
C ILE A 106 -1.68 -10.30 11.66
N PHE A 107 -0.62 -11.04 11.39
CA PHE A 107 -0.61 -12.17 10.48
C PHE A 107 -0.52 -13.46 11.28
N THR A 108 -1.56 -14.28 11.17
CA THR A 108 -1.63 -15.57 11.85
C THR A 108 -1.51 -16.69 10.83
N PRO A 109 -0.52 -17.59 10.95
CA PRO A 109 -0.43 -18.78 10.12
C PRO A 109 -1.56 -19.76 10.49
N VAL A 110 -2.28 -20.25 9.49
CA VAL A 110 -3.34 -21.25 9.64
C VAL A 110 -3.01 -22.44 8.74
N TYR A 111 -2.96 -23.63 9.32
CA TYR A 111 -2.77 -24.87 8.57
C TYR A 111 -4.13 -25.40 8.12
N GLU A 112 -4.36 -25.39 6.81
CA GLU A 112 -5.54 -26.01 6.18
C GLU A 112 -5.09 -26.93 5.05
N ASN A 113 -5.58 -28.17 5.02
CA ASN A 113 -5.36 -29.11 3.92
C ASN A 113 -3.88 -29.34 3.52
N ASN A 114 -2.98 -29.36 4.50
CA ASN A 114 -1.52 -29.51 4.29
C ASN A 114 -0.85 -28.29 3.63
N ASP A 115 -1.58 -27.20 3.45
CA ASP A 115 -1.08 -25.89 3.02
C ASP A 115 -1.08 -24.90 4.20
N LEU A 116 -0.12 -23.97 4.16
CA LEU A 116 -0.03 -22.87 5.12
C LEU A 116 -0.71 -21.64 4.52
N GLU A 117 -1.87 -21.27 5.06
CA GLU A 117 -2.57 -20.05 4.73
C GLU A 117 -2.29 -18.96 5.78
N TRP A 118 -2.40 -17.70 5.37
CA TRP A 118 -2.22 -16.56 6.27
C TRP A 118 -3.55 -15.86 6.50
N ARG A 119 -3.95 -15.76 7.76
CA ARG A 119 -5.04 -14.87 8.18
C ARG A 119 -4.45 -13.50 8.50
N CYS A 120 -5.13 -12.45 8.07
CA CYS A 120 -4.74 -11.08 8.34
C CYS A 120 -5.82 -10.37 9.15
N GLU A 121 -5.41 -9.70 10.22
CA GLU A 121 -6.25 -8.84 11.03
C GLU A 121 -5.56 -7.48 11.18
N GLY A 122 -6.31 -6.40 11.08
CA GLY A 122 -5.75 -5.05 11.12
C GLY A 122 -6.63 -4.08 11.88
N ALA A 123 -5.99 -3.13 12.56
CA ALA A 123 -6.65 -2.05 13.28
C ALA A 123 -5.91 -0.72 13.08
N PRO A 124 -6.62 0.41 12.94
CA PRO A 124 -8.08 0.55 12.84
C PRO A 124 -8.64 0.13 11.46
N SER A 125 -9.91 -0.29 11.42
CA SER A 125 -10.55 -0.88 10.23
C SER A 125 -10.53 0.04 9.01
N GLU A 126 -10.72 1.34 9.19
CA GLU A 126 -10.76 2.31 8.09
C GLU A 126 -9.40 2.51 7.39
N LYS A 127 -8.29 2.14 8.04
CA LYS A 127 -6.94 2.30 7.52
C LYS A 127 -6.34 1.04 6.94
N VAL A 128 -7.05 -0.08 7.01
CA VAL A 128 -6.56 -1.38 6.53
C VAL A 128 -7.37 -1.87 5.33
N PRO A 129 -6.79 -2.62 4.39
CA PRO A 129 -7.52 -3.19 3.28
C PRO A 129 -8.61 -4.14 3.75
N TYR A 130 -9.69 -4.29 2.98
CA TYR A 130 -10.83 -5.16 3.30
C TYR A 130 -10.41 -6.60 3.64
N SER A 131 -9.35 -7.12 3.01
CA SER A 131 -8.79 -8.44 3.28
C SER A 131 -8.24 -8.63 4.71
N CYS A 132 -7.97 -7.53 5.42
CA CYS A 132 -7.46 -7.51 6.78
C CYS A 132 -8.43 -6.87 7.78
N GLN A 133 -9.58 -6.34 7.33
CA GLN A 133 -10.60 -5.73 8.20
C GLN A 133 -11.41 -6.78 8.96
N ASN A 134 -11.55 -7.98 8.38
CA ASN A 134 -12.45 -9.00 8.88
C ASN A 134 -11.65 -10.13 9.54
N LYS A 135 -11.97 -10.46 10.80
CA LYS A 135 -11.33 -11.49 11.65
C LYS A 135 -11.33 -12.92 11.06
N THR A 136 -11.79 -13.09 9.83
CA THR A 136 -12.00 -14.40 9.19
C THR A 136 -11.76 -14.34 7.68
N THR A 137 -10.84 -13.51 7.19
CA THR A 137 -10.46 -13.56 5.76
C THR A 137 -9.12 -14.28 5.61
N LEU A 138 -9.16 -15.46 4.97
CA LEU A 138 -7.97 -16.19 4.55
C LEU A 138 -7.39 -15.51 3.31
N ILE A 139 -6.13 -15.08 3.37
CA ILE A 139 -5.42 -14.62 2.17
C ILE A 139 -5.00 -15.86 1.39
N LYS A 140 -5.92 -16.40 0.56
CA LYS A 140 -5.61 -17.47 -0.40
C LYS A 140 -4.84 -16.91 -1.59
N ARG A 141 -3.55 -16.61 -1.44
CA ARG A 141 -2.64 -16.54 -2.60
C ARG A 141 -1.99 -17.92 -2.76
N LYS A 142 -2.28 -18.60 -3.88
CA LYS A 142 -1.47 -19.74 -4.35
C LYS A 142 -0.03 -19.26 -4.45
N VAL A 143 0.81 -19.68 -3.52
CA VAL A 143 2.26 -19.47 -3.61
C VAL A 143 2.76 -20.42 -4.71
N ASN A 144 2.83 -19.91 -5.93
CA ASN A 144 3.49 -20.64 -7.03
C ASN A 144 4.99 -20.56 -6.78
N TYR A 145 5.54 -21.65 -6.24
CA TYR A 145 6.98 -21.84 -6.12
C TYR A 145 7.56 -22.03 -7.53
N TYR A 146 8.10 -20.97 -8.14
CA TYR A 146 9.03 -21.14 -9.25
C TYR A 146 10.40 -21.44 -8.66
N CYS A 147 10.76 -22.72 -8.58
CA CYS A 147 12.15 -23.13 -8.52
C CYS A 147 12.77 -22.87 -9.90
N SER A 148 13.63 -21.88 -10.02
CA SER A 148 14.58 -21.77 -11.13
C SER A 148 15.73 -22.74 -10.88
N LEU A 149 15.73 -23.86 -11.62
CA LEU A 149 16.89 -24.70 -11.88
C LEU A 149 17.82 -24.02 -12.88
#